data_AF-A0AAD8X062-F1
#
_entry.id   AF-A0AAD8X062-F1
#
_cell.length_a   1.000
_cell.length_b   1.000
_cell.length_c   1.000
_cell.angle_alpha   90.00
_cell.angle_beta   90.00
_cell.angle_gamma   90.00
#
_symmetry.space_group_name_H-M   'P 1'
#
loop_
_entity.id
_entity.type
_entity.pdbx_description
1 polymer ?
#
loop_
_entity_poly.entity_id
_entity_poly.type
_entity_poly.pdbx_seq_one_letter_code
_entity_poly.pdbx_strand_id
1 'polypeptide(L)'
;MYLHTGWDKFARDLHLEPGCQLTFLYEGDGEMIVKVFDDTACRVHYPHTGESGSDTDNMTWYVVYKGKVPGVYNDWEECRRQVHRFSGNSYKGYTTRAEAEDRYARYLAGERTERRRNRMKTTFIGTVLVVTLALFYVMLV
;
A
#
# COMPACT_ATOMS: atom_id res chain seq x y z
N MET A 1 17.15 -20.32 -13.33
CA MET A 1 17.75 -20.28 -11.98
C MET A 1 16.85 -21.09 -11.07
N TYR A 2 17.29 -22.25 -10.60
CA TYR A 2 16.49 -23.10 -9.71
C TYR A 2 17.00 -22.94 -8.29
N LEU A 3 16.16 -22.42 -7.39
CA LEU A 3 16.44 -22.37 -5.96
C LEU A 3 16.06 -23.73 -5.38
N HIS A 4 17.04 -24.45 -4.85
CA HIS A 4 16.85 -25.81 -4.35
C HIS A 4 16.76 -25.83 -2.81
N THR A 5 17.90 -25.97 -2.14
CA THR A 5 17.99 -26.22 -0.70
C THR A 5 17.67 -24.95 0.06
N GLY A 6 16.76 -25.03 1.03
CA GLY A 6 16.37 -23.91 1.88
C GLY A 6 15.27 -23.03 1.29
N TRP A 7 14.85 -23.25 0.03
CA TRP A 7 13.74 -22.51 -0.58
C TRP A 7 12.42 -22.73 0.17
N ASP A 8 12.16 -23.96 0.60
CA ASP A 8 10.97 -24.31 1.35
C ASP A 8 10.92 -23.61 2.71
N LYS A 9 12.06 -23.49 3.40
CA LYS A 9 12.18 -22.75 4.66
C LYS A 9 12.02 -21.26 4.42
N PHE A 10 12.72 -20.72 3.42
CA PHE A 10 12.62 -19.33 3.00
C PHE A 10 11.17 -18.94 2.64
N ALA A 11 10.47 -19.78 1.88
CA ALA A 11 9.09 -19.55 1.50
C ALA A 11 8.12 -19.59 2.69
N ARG A 12 8.37 -20.47 3.68
CA ARG A 12 7.57 -20.50 4.92
C ARG A 12 7.81 -19.27 5.79
N ASP A 13 9.08 -18.93 6.03
CA ASP A 13 9.48 -17.80 6.88
C ASP A 13 8.98 -16.46 6.30
N LEU A 14 8.86 -16.37 4.97
CA LEU A 14 8.35 -15.20 4.25
C LEU A 14 6.87 -15.29 3.87
N HIS A 15 6.18 -16.37 4.24
CA HIS A 15 4.80 -16.65 3.84
C HIS A 15 4.53 -16.43 2.34
N LEU A 16 5.43 -16.91 1.49
CA LEU A 16 5.29 -16.79 0.03
C LEU A 16 4.12 -17.65 -0.46
N GLU A 17 3.11 -17.00 -1.03
CA GLU A 17 1.98 -17.65 -1.68
C GLU A 17 2.18 -17.71 -3.21
N PRO A 18 1.57 -18.68 -3.92
CA PRO A 18 1.54 -18.67 -5.37
C PRO A 18 0.99 -17.34 -5.90
N GLY A 19 1.76 -16.65 -6.75
CA GLY A 19 1.44 -15.31 -7.24
C GLY A 19 2.33 -14.19 -6.69
N CYS A 20 3.10 -14.44 -5.63
CA CYS A 20 4.14 -13.51 -5.19
C CYS A 20 5.27 -13.40 -6.23
N GLN A 21 5.69 -12.16 -6.53
CA GLN A 21 6.81 -11.89 -7.42
C GLN A 21 8.09 -11.68 -6.61
N LEU A 22 9.18 -12.34 -7.02
CA LEU A 22 10.50 -12.14 -6.42
C LEU A 22 11.43 -11.42 -7.37
N THR A 23 12.14 -10.41 -6.87
CA THR A 23 13.23 -9.72 -7.56
C THR A 23 14.53 -9.99 -6.83
N PHE A 24 15.50 -10.55 -7.54
CA PHE A 24 16.85 -10.79 -7.03
C PHE A 24 17.77 -9.69 -7.53
N LEU A 25 18.41 -8.98 -6.61
CA LEU A 25 19.45 -8.01 -6.87
C LEU A 25 20.76 -8.58 -6.32
N TYR A 26 21.81 -8.55 -7.14
CA TYR A 26 23.14 -9.02 -6.77
C TYR A 26 24.12 -7.87 -6.96
N GLU A 27 24.75 -7.43 -5.88
CA GLU A 27 25.62 -6.23 -5.88
C GLU A 27 27.12 -6.57 -6.00
N GLY A 28 27.48 -7.85 -6.07
CA GLY A 28 28.84 -8.31 -6.40
C GLY A 28 29.79 -8.49 -5.22
N ASP A 29 29.34 -8.14 -4.02
CA ASP A 29 29.98 -8.31 -2.71
C ASP A 29 29.64 -9.66 -2.04
N GLY A 30 28.93 -10.53 -2.74
CA GLY A 30 28.45 -11.81 -2.19
C GLY A 30 27.10 -11.68 -1.49
N GLU A 31 26.54 -10.47 -1.38
CA GLU A 31 25.17 -10.27 -0.93
C GLU A 31 24.18 -10.33 -2.09
N MET A 32 23.08 -11.05 -1.86
CA MET A 32 21.94 -11.13 -2.76
C MET A 32 20.72 -10.57 -2.05
N ILE A 33 20.26 -9.42 -2.50
CA ILE A 33 19.05 -8.78 -1.98
C ILE A 33 17.85 -9.38 -2.70
N VAL A 34 17.02 -10.11 -1.95
CA VAL A 34 15.73 -10.58 -2.46
C VAL A 34 14.65 -9.58 -2.04
N LYS A 35 13.89 -9.08 -3.02
CA LYS A 35 12.69 -8.26 -2.80
C LYS A 35 11.46 -9.05 -3.21
N VAL A 36 10.54 -9.24 -2.28
CA VAL A 36 9.31 -10.00 -2.43
C VAL A 36 8.20 -8.98 -2.58
N PHE A 37 7.38 -9.21 -3.60
CA PHE A 37 6.18 -8.46 -3.86
C PHE A 37 5.00 -9.42 -3.77
N ASP A 38 3.92 -8.99 -3.15
CA ASP A 38 2.68 -9.76 -3.10
C ASP A 38 1.98 -9.79 -4.47
N ASP A 39 0.83 -10.46 -4.53
CA ASP A 39 -0.03 -10.55 -5.72
C ASP A 39 -0.55 -9.19 -6.22
N THR A 40 -0.44 -8.15 -5.38
CA THR A 40 -0.77 -6.76 -5.72
C THR A 40 0.45 -5.94 -6.16
N ALA A 41 1.59 -6.59 -6.41
CA ALA A 41 2.87 -5.96 -6.72
C ALA A 41 3.34 -4.99 -5.62
N CYS A 42 2.83 -5.15 -4.40
CA CYS A 42 3.24 -4.35 -3.25
C CYS A 42 4.42 -5.03 -2.57
N ARG A 43 5.48 -4.25 -2.29
CA ARG A 43 6.69 -4.77 -1.66
C ARG A 43 6.35 -5.23 -0.24
N VAL A 44 6.54 -6.51 0.03
CA VAL A 44 6.37 -7.08 1.37
C VAL A 44 7.45 -6.47 2.26
N HIS A 45 7.03 -5.87 3.38
CA HIS A 45 7.96 -5.37 4.38
C HIS A 45 8.44 -6.57 5.20
N TYR A 46 9.72 -6.88 5.09
CA TYR A 46 10.33 -7.95 5.84
C TYR A 46 10.36 -7.61 7.33
N PRO A 47 10.08 -8.56 8.23
CA PRO A 47 10.60 -8.49 9.59
C PRO A 47 12.13 -8.45 9.46
N HIS A 48 12.78 -7.47 10.07
CA HIS A 48 14.23 -7.40 10.07
C HIS A 48 14.77 -8.59 10.87
N THR A 49 15.20 -9.65 10.18
CA THR A 49 15.93 -10.75 10.81
C THR A 49 17.39 -10.33 11.00
N GLY A 50 17.64 -9.72 12.16
CA GLY A 50 18.86 -9.71 12.95
C GLY A 50 20.23 -9.68 12.27
N GLU A 51 20.90 -8.52 12.37
CA GLU A 51 22.30 -8.50 12.78
C GLU A 51 22.46 -7.58 14.01
N SER A 52 22.91 -8.21 15.10
CA SER A 52 23.79 -7.67 16.15
C SER A 52 23.37 -6.41 16.92
N GLY A 53 22.71 -6.63 18.07
CA GLY A 53 23.04 -5.92 19.31
C GLY A 53 22.64 -4.44 19.41
N SER A 54 21.35 -4.15 19.52
CA SER A 54 20.85 -3.16 20.48
C SER A 54 19.38 -3.46 20.76
N ASP A 55 19.03 -3.52 22.04
CA ASP A 55 17.67 -3.70 22.55
C ASP A 55 16.77 -2.52 22.13
N THR A 56 16.34 -2.51 20.89
CA THR A 56 15.09 -1.85 20.52
C THR A 56 14.22 -2.91 19.87
N ASP A 57 13.33 -3.47 20.68
CA ASP A 57 12.03 -3.97 20.24
C ASP A 57 11.41 -2.83 19.41
N ASN A 58 11.70 -2.83 18.11
CA ASN A 58 11.51 -1.68 17.24
C ASN A 58 10.03 -1.64 16.90
N MET A 59 9.25 -1.10 17.85
CA MET A 59 7.80 -1.07 17.86
C MET A 59 7.31 -0.30 16.64
N THR A 60 7.13 -1.04 15.55
CA THR A 60 6.85 -0.48 14.23
C THR A 60 5.35 -0.25 14.13
N TRP A 61 4.96 0.98 13.86
CA TRP A 61 3.58 1.38 13.66
C TRP A 61 3.25 1.32 12.18
N TYR A 62 2.20 0.60 11.83
CA TYR A 62 1.75 0.41 10.46
C TYR A 62 0.54 1.29 10.17
N VAL A 63 0.61 2.08 9.12
CA VAL A 63 -0.53 2.84 8.61
C VAL A 63 -1.08 2.11 7.39
N VAL A 64 -2.36 1.75 7.44
CA VAL A 64 -3.13 1.25 6.30
C VAL A 64 -3.93 2.42 5.72
N TYR A 65 -3.50 2.90 4.55
CA TYR A 65 -4.20 3.95 3.80
C TYR A 65 -5.37 3.38 2.98
N LYS A 66 -5.14 2.21 2.35
CA LYS A 66 -6.15 1.46 1.59
C LYS A 66 -6.10 0.00 2.00
N GLY A 67 -7.24 -0.52 2.41
CA GLY A 67 -7.43 -1.89 2.88
C GLY A 67 -8.87 -2.10 3.31
N LYS A 68 -9.17 -3.25 3.91
CA LYS A 68 -10.50 -3.57 4.45
C LYS A 68 -10.91 -2.56 5.53
N VAL A 69 -10.03 -2.33 6.50
CA VAL A 69 -10.18 -1.30 7.54
C VAL A 69 -8.93 -0.41 7.55
N PRO A 70 -8.97 0.78 6.95
CA PRO A 70 -7.90 1.77 7.04
C PRO A 70 -7.71 2.28 8.46
N GLY A 71 -6.46 2.51 8.86
CA GLY A 71 -6.14 2.88 10.24
C GLY A 71 -4.65 2.77 10.57
N VAL A 72 -4.32 3.04 11.83
CA VAL A 72 -2.98 2.87 12.38
C VAL A 72 -2.98 1.67 13.31
N TYR A 73 -2.02 0.78 13.13
CA TYR A 73 -1.88 -0.49 13.83
C TYR A 73 -0.48 -0.60 14.45
N ASN A 74 -0.38 -1.19 15.63
CA ASN A 74 0.89 -1.48 16.31
C ASN A 74 1.33 -2.94 16.17
N ASP A 75 0.51 -3.75 15.49
CA ASP A 75 0.76 -5.17 15.25
C ASP A 75 0.74 -5.45 13.73
N TRP A 76 1.73 -6.22 13.28
CA TRP A 76 1.85 -6.57 11.86
C TRP A 76 0.76 -7.53 11.40
N GLU A 77 0.37 -8.51 12.21
CA GLU A 77 -0.66 -9.48 11.81
C GLU A 77 -2.01 -8.78 11.60
N GLU A 78 -2.35 -7.84 12.48
CA GLU A 78 -3.55 -7.02 12.34
C GLU A 78 -3.51 -6.16 11.08
N CYS A 79 -2.40 -5.46 10.83
CA CYS A 79 -2.20 -4.72 9.58
C CYS A 79 -2.36 -5.63 8.35
N ARG A 80 -1.68 -6.78 8.34
CA ARG A 80 -1.72 -7.78 7.27
C ARG A 80 -3.14 -8.25 7.00
N ARG A 81 -3.94 -8.53 8.03
CA ARG A 81 -5.36 -8.94 7.87
C ARG A 81 -6.18 -7.91 7.07
N GLN A 82 -5.85 -6.61 7.21
CA GLN A 82 -6.55 -5.54 6.51
C GLN A 82 -6.13 -5.38 5.04
N VAL A 83 -4.86 -5.63 4.71
CA VAL A 83 -4.31 -5.39 3.36
C VAL A 83 -4.23 -6.65 2.51
N HIS A 84 -4.07 -7.82 3.14
CA HIS A 84 -3.88 -9.08 2.44
C HIS A 84 -5.10 -9.41 1.57
N ARG A 85 -4.83 -9.73 0.29
CA ARG A 85 -5.81 -9.99 -0.77
C ARG A 85 -6.80 -8.84 -1.00
N PHE A 86 -6.41 -7.61 -0.66
CA PHE A 86 -7.18 -6.41 -0.98
C PHE A 86 -6.55 -5.71 -2.19
N SER A 87 -7.29 -5.65 -3.29
CA SER A 87 -6.80 -5.03 -4.53
C SER A 87 -6.55 -3.53 -4.34
N GLY A 88 -5.38 -3.06 -4.78
CA GLY A 88 -4.97 -1.66 -4.63
C GLY A 88 -4.79 -1.24 -3.16
N ASN A 89 -4.45 -2.20 -2.29
CA ASN A 89 -4.07 -1.89 -0.91
C ASN A 89 -2.86 -0.93 -0.87
N SER A 90 -2.73 -0.22 0.23
CA SER A 90 -1.64 0.71 0.45
C SER A 90 -1.40 0.83 1.94
N TYR A 91 -0.19 0.47 2.37
CA TYR A 91 0.24 0.57 3.75
C TYR A 91 1.71 0.99 3.86
N LYS A 92 2.12 1.48 5.03
CA LYS A 92 3.50 1.86 5.33
C LYS A 92 3.82 1.72 6.82
N GLY A 93 5.00 1.19 7.13
CA GLY A 93 5.55 1.12 8.50
C GLY A 93 6.33 2.38 8.89
N TYR A 94 6.29 2.71 10.17
CA TYR A 94 6.91 3.86 10.81
C TYR A 94 7.52 3.48 12.16
N THR A 95 8.56 4.18 12.59
CA THR A 95 9.24 3.90 13.86
C THR A 95 8.49 4.45 15.08
N THR A 96 7.60 5.42 14.90
CA THR A 96 6.86 6.04 16.00
C THR A 96 5.36 6.13 15.72
N ARG A 97 4.56 6.00 16.78
CA ARG A 97 3.10 6.18 16.73
C ARG A 97 2.72 7.56 16.19
N ALA A 98 3.39 8.59 16.70
CA ALA A 98 3.11 9.97 16.35
C ALA A 98 3.35 10.24 14.86
N GLU A 99 4.43 9.68 14.28
CA GLU A 99 4.64 9.79 12.83
C GLU A 99 3.55 9.04 12.05
N ALA A 100 3.21 7.82 12.46
CA ALA A 100 2.15 7.05 11.81
C ALA A 100 0.79 7.79 11.82
N GLU A 101 0.40 8.35 12.97
CA GLU A 101 -0.83 9.13 13.12
C GLU A 101 -0.80 10.44 12.31
N ASP A 102 0.30 11.20 12.30
CA ASP A 102 0.45 12.40 11.46
C ASP A 102 0.27 12.06 9.98
N ARG A 103 0.94 11.00 9.53
CA ARG A 103 0.88 10.55 8.13
C ARG A 103 -0.52 10.11 7.75
N TYR A 104 -1.22 9.41 8.63
CA TYR A 104 -2.61 9.01 8.40
C TYR A 104 -3.56 10.23 8.38
N ALA A 105 -3.38 11.19 9.29
CA ALA A 105 -4.17 12.42 9.30
C ALA A 105 -4.00 13.25 8.02
N ARG A 106 -2.76 13.36 7.52
CA ARG A 106 -2.46 14.06 6.26
C ARG A 106 -3.08 13.35 5.05
N TYR A 107 -3.08 12.02 5.05
CA TYR A 107 -3.80 11.22 4.04
C TYR A 107 -5.30 11.53 4.03
N LEU A 108 -5.95 11.54 5.20
CA LEU A 108 -7.37 11.86 5.33
C LEU A 108 -7.70 13.30 4.88
N ALA A 109 -6.84 14.26 5.21
CA ALA A 109 -6.99 15.65 4.76
C ALA A 109 -6.89 15.77 3.23
N GLY A 110 -5.95 15.04 2.63
CA GLY A 110 -5.80 14.93 1.18
C GLY A 110 -7.04 14.33 0.51
N GLU A 111 -7.54 13.21 1.02
CA GLU A 111 -8.76 12.57 0.48
C GLU A 111 -9.98 13.48 0.51
N ARG A 112 -10.21 14.21 1.60
CA ARG A 112 -11.34 15.15 1.72
C ARG A 112 -11.28 16.23 0.63
N THR A 113 -10.07 16.75 0.39
CA THR A 113 -9.83 17.78 -0.63
C THR A 113 -10.05 17.21 -2.03
N GLU A 114 -9.54 16.01 -2.30
CA GLU A 114 -9.70 15.33 -3.58
C GLU A 114 -11.17 15.04 -3.88
N ARG A 115 -11.92 14.51 -2.91
CA ARG A 115 -13.35 14.23 -3.05
C ARG A 115 -14.12 15.51 -3.36
N ARG A 116 -13.84 16.61 -2.66
CA ARG A 116 -14.47 17.92 -2.92
C ARG A 116 -14.17 18.40 -4.34
N ARG A 117 -12.91 18.30 -4.78
CA ARG A 117 -12.47 18.64 -6.13
C ARG A 117 -13.19 17.80 -7.19
N ASN A 118 -13.26 16.49 -6.99
CA ASN A 118 -13.93 15.58 -7.93
C ASN A 118 -15.43 15.80 -7.99
N ARG A 119 -16.08 16.10 -6.85
CA ARG A 119 -17.48 16.53 -6.82
C ARG A 119 -17.68 17.81 -7.63
N MET A 120 -16.83 18.83 -7.43
CA MET A 120 -16.91 20.07 -8.21
C MET A 120 -16.70 19.84 -9.70
N LYS A 121 -15.72 19.02 -10.10
CA LYS A 121 -15.52 18.64 -11.52
C LYS A 121 -16.76 17.95 -12.10
N THR A 122 -17.33 17.01 -11.36
CA THR A 122 -18.52 16.27 -11.79
C THR A 122 -19.73 17.19 -11.92
N THR A 123 -19.95 18.08 -10.96
CA THR A 123 -21.02 19.09 -11.01
C THR A 123 -20.82 20.02 -12.20
N PHE A 124 -19.60 20.51 -12.42
CA PHE A 124 -19.28 21.37 -13.55
C PHE A 124 -19.57 20.69 -14.89
N ILE A 125 -19.05 19.47 -15.09
CA ILE A 125 -19.31 18.68 -16.31
C ILE A 125 -20.81 18.48 -16.52
N GLY A 126 -21.54 18.08 -15.47
CA GLY A 126 -22.99 17.91 -15.55
C GLY A 126 -23.72 19.20 -15.94
N THR A 127 -23.37 20.33 -15.32
CA THR A 127 -23.99 21.64 -15.65
C THR A 127 -23.70 22.07 -17.09
N VAL A 128 -22.48 21.87 -17.57
CA VAL A 128 -22.10 22.20 -18.95
C VAL A 128 -22.88 21.32 -19.93
N LEU A 129 -22.97 20.00 -19.67
CA LEU A 129 -23.74 19.07 -20.52
C LEU A 129 -25.23 19.42 -20.59
N VAL A 130 -25.85 19.85 -19.49
CA VAL A 130 -27.26 20.25 -19.49
C VAL A 130 -27.48 21.52 -20.31
N VAL A 131 -26.62 22.53 -20.15
CA VAL A 131 -26.72 23.80 -20.89
C VAL A 131 -26.49 23.57 -22.39
N THR A 132 -25.51 22.74 -22.76
CA THR A 132 -25.23 22.45 -24.18
C THR A 132 -26.40 21.72 -24.85
N LEU A 133 -27.01 20.74 -24.18
CA LEU A 133 -28.19 20.04 -24.70
C LEU A 133 -29.41 20.97 -24.85
N ALA A 134 -29.62 21.90 -23.91
CA ALA A 134 -30.71 22.87 -23.98
C ALA A 134 -30.55 23.85 -25.16
N LEU A 135 -29.33 24.37 -25.36
CA LEU A 135 -29.04 25.24 -26.50
C LEU A 135 -29.23 24.50 -27.83
N PHE A 136 -28.78 23.25 -27.91
CA PHE A 136 -28.98 22.42 -29.09
C PHE A 136 -30.47 22.18 -29.39
N TYR A 137 -31.30 21.93 -28.37
CA TYR A 137 -32.75 21.80 -28.54
C TYR A 137 -33.40 23.08 -29.08
N VAL A 138 -33.04 24.25 -28.55
CA VAL A 138 -33.56 25.55 -29.02
C VAL A 138 -33.17 25.86 -30.46
N MET A 139 -32.04 25.33 -30.96
CA MET A 139 -31.63 25.50 -32.36
C MET A 139 -32.34 24.55 -33.34
N LEU A 140 -32.96 23.48 -32.84
CA LEU A 140 -33.68 22.50 -33.66
C LEU A 140 -35.19 22.78 -33.80
N VAL A 141 -35.75 23.62 -32.93
CA VAL A 141 -37.16 24.05 -32.93
C VAL A 141 -37.28 25.39 -33.61
#